data_AF-A0A2S6TK41-F1
#
_entry.id   AF-A0A2S6TK41-F1
#
_cell.length_a   1.000
_cell.length_b   1.000
_cell.length_c   1.000
_cell.angle_alpha   90.00
_cell.angle_beta   90.00
_cell.angle_gamma   90.00
#
_symmetry.space_group_name_H-M   'P 1'
#
loop_
_entity.id
_entity.type
_entity.pdbx_description
1 polymer ?
#
loop_
_entity_poly.entity_id
_entity_poly.type
_entity_poly.pdbx_seq_one_letter_code
_entity_poly.pdbx_strand_id
1 'polypeptide(L)'
;NNDLLLTSGGVSMGEEDHVRTAINELGKLHFWKLLIKPGRPIALGYVNDVGREVPVIALPGNPVAVMVTFLRIARPLVLLLSGSVDIHPNYFSIPSAFSVTKKKGRREWLRVSLVRDKENNLKVQKFPFDGSGILSSMVSSDGLVELSEDIVKVSEGDLVDFLPFSEVLN
;
A
#
# COMPACT_ATOMS: atom_id res chain seq x y z
N ASN A 1 -5.03 -4.76 -26.56
CA ASN A 1 -3.57 -4.60 -26.66
C ASN A 1 -2.95 -3.85 -25.46
N ASN A 2 -3.36 -4.18 -24.24
CA ASN A 2 -2.72 -3.70 -23.00
C ASN A 2 -2.24 -4.91 -22.19
N ASP A 3 -1.12 -4.81 -21.48
CA ASP A 3 -0.60 -5.93 -20.66
C ASP A 3 -1.03 -5.83 -19.20
N LEU A 4 -1.60 -4.69 -18.80
CA LEU A 4 -2.19 -4.45 -17.48
C LEU A 4 -3.30 -3.40 -17.60
N LEU A 5 -4.42 -3.63 -16.91
CA LEU A 5 -5.42 -2.61 -16.63
C LEU A 5 -5.27 -2.16 -15.18
N LEU A 6 -4.91 -0.90 -14.98
CA LEU A 6 -4.77 -0.27 -13.67
C LEU A 6 -5.79 0.86 -13.54
N THR A 7 -6.64 0.79 -12.52
CA THR A 7 -7.62 1.85 -12.23
C THR A 7 -7.48 2.34 -10.79
N SER A 8 -7.95 3.57 -10.52
CA SER A 8 -8.11 4.09 -9.16
C SER A 8 -9.52 4.62 -8.98
N GLY A 9 -10.12 4.34 -7.83
CA GLY A 9 -11.55 4.60 -7.60
C GLY A 9 -12.45 3.47 -8.10
N GLY A 10 -13.76 3.58 -7.84
CA GLY A 10 -14.73 2.57 -8.27
C GLY A 10 -14.70 1.22 -7.53
N VAL A 11 -13.95 1.10 -6.43
CA VAL A 11 -13.85 -0.12 -5.59
C VAL A 11 -14.41 0.04 -4.18
N SER A 12 -15.25 1.05 -3.96
CA SER A 12 -15.79 1.38 -2.62
C SER A 12 -17.07 0.61 -2.30
N MET A 13 -17.57 0.75 -1.07
CA MET A 13 -18.82 0.14 -0.57
C MET A 13 -20.10 0.84 -1.09
N GLY A 14 -20.02 1.65 -2.16
CA GLY A 14 -21.17 2.36 -2.73
C GLY A 14 -21.96 1.48 -3.70
N GLU A 15 -23.21 1.85 -4.00
CA GLU A 15 -24.14 1.11 -4.87
C GLU A 15 -23.68 0.95 -6.34
N GLU A 16 -22.54 1.53 -6.70
CA GLU A 16 -21.97 1.52 -8.05
C GLU A 16 -20.63 0.75 -8.11
N ASP A 17 -20.63 -0.52 -7.72
CA ASP A 17 -19.45 -1.39 -7.78
C ASP A 17 -19.19 -1.94 -9.20
N HIS A 18 -19.29 -1.05 -10.20
CA HIS A 18 -19.25 -1.38 -11.62
C HIS A 18 -17.94 -2.07 -12.03
N VAL A 19 -16.82 -1.73 -11.38
CA VAL A 19 -15.53 -2.33 -11.66
C VAL A 19 -15.54 -3.81 -11.32
N ARG A 20 -16.14 -4.18 -10.18
CA ARG A 20 -16.26 -5.57 -9.77
C ARG A 20 -17.13 -6.36 -10.75
N THR A 21 -18.28 -5.81 -11.11
CA THR A 21 -19.20 -6.43 -12.06
C THR A 21 -18.52 -6.63 -13.41
N ALA A 22 -17.89 -5.59 -13.96
CA ALA A 22 -17.18 -5.65 -15.24
C ALA A 22 -16.07 -6.70 -15.26
N ILE A 23 -15.26 -6.80 -14.19
CA ILE A 23 -14.20 -7.83 -14.10
C ILE A 23 -14.81 -9.24 -14.12
N ASN A 24 -15.90 -9.49 -13.40
CA ASN A 24 -16.52 -10.82 -13.38
C ASN A 24 -17.24 -11.16 -14.68
N GLU A 25 -17.78 -10.17 -15.40
CA GLU A 25 -18.42 -10.37 -16.71
C GLU A 25 -17.39 -10.64 -17.81
N LEU A 26 -16.24 -9.97 -17.76
CA LEU A 26 -15.21 -10.05 -18.81
C LEU A 26 -14.11 -11.07 -18.50
N GLY A 27 -14.05 -11.59 -17.27
CA GLY A 27 -13.03 -12.54 -16.84
C GLY A 27 -13.27 -13.05 -15.43
N LYS A 28 -12.30 -12.85 -14.54
CA LYS A 28 -12.34 -13.42 -13.18
C LYS A 28 -11.72 -12.50 -12.16
N LEU A 29 -12.45 -12.32 -11.05
CA LEU A 29 -11.94 -11.66 -9.86
C LEU A 29 -11.27 -12.67 -8.93
N HIS A 30 -10.02 -12.42 -8.53
CA HIS A 30 -9.28 -13.25 -7.58
C HIS A 30 -9.51 -12.85 -6.14
N PHE A 31 -9.43 -11.55 -5.83
CA PHE A 31 -9.77 -11.07 -4.50
C PHE A 31 -10.45 -9.72 -4.53
N TRP A 32 -11.29 -9.54 -3.52
CA TRP A 32 -12.03 -8.32 -3.23
C TRP A 32 -11.84 -8.00 -1.76
N LYS A 33 -11.06 -6.95 -1.49
CA LYS A 33 -10.60 -6.51 -0.17
C LYS A 33 -9.45 -7.32 0.40
N LEU A 34 -8.50 -6.60 1.00
CA LEU A 34 -7.40 -7.17 1.76
C LEU A 34 -7.46 -6.73 3.22
N LEU A 35 -6.89 -7.53 4.12
CA LEU A 35 -6.72 -7.17 5.53
C LEU A 35 -5.53 -6.23 5.68
N ILE A 36 -5.66 -5.04 5.11
CA ILE A 36 -4.65 -3.99 5.13
C ILE A 36 -5.21 -2.63 5.59
N LYS A 37 -4.32 -1.75 6.03
CA LYS A 37 -4.63 -0.32 6.23
C LYS A 37 -3.42 0.55 5.84
N PRO A 38 -3.63 1.65 5.09
CA PRO A 38 -4.85 1.99 4.35
C PRO A 38 -5.07 1.04 3.15
N GLY A 39 -6.20 1.17 2.45
CA GLY A 39 -6.42 0.46 1.19
C GLY A 39 -7.13 -0.88 1.27
N ARG A 40 -7.90 -1.14 2.34
CA ARG A 40 -8.75 -2.34 2.44
C ARG A 40 -9.52 -2.65 1.14
N PRO A 41 -10.24 -1.72 0.48
CA PRO A 41 -10.87 -2.01 -0.80
C PRO A 41 -9.84 -2.00 -1.94
N ILE A 42 -9.60 -3.17 -2.53
CA ILE A 42 -8.76 -3.36 -3.71
C ILE A 42 -9.28 -4.59 -4.45
N ALA A 43 -9.24 -4.55 -5.78
CA ALA A 43 -9.61 -5.65 -6.65
C ALA A 43 -8.39 -6.13 -7.43
N LEU A 44 -8.19 -7.44 -7.49
CA LEU A 44 -7.25 -8.06 -8.43
C LEU A 44 -7.97 -9.18 -9.16
N GLY A 45 -7.74 -9.26 -10.46
CA GLY A 45 -8.29 -10.28 -11.33
C GLY A 45 -7.66 -10.22 -12.71
N TYR A 46 -8.39 -10.70 -13.69
CA TYR A 46 -8.06 -10.54 -15.10
C TYR A 46 -9.33 -10.41 -15.94
N VAL A 47 -9.17 -9.89 -17.15
CA VAL A 47 -10.19 -9.90 -18.21
C VAL A 47 -9.66 -10.62 -19.44
N ASN A 48 -10.55 -11.22 -20.23
CA ASN A 48 -10.16 -11.87 -21.47
C ASN A 48 -10.09 -10.84 -22.61
N ASP A 49 -8.94 -10.71 -23.27
CA ASP A 49 -8.69 -9.84 -24.43
C ASP A 49 -8.13 -10.71 -25.57
N VAL A 50 -8.96 -11.02 -26.58
CA VAL A 50 -8.58 -11.76 -27.81
C VAL A 50 -7.60 -12.92 -27.55
N GLY A 51 -8.05 -13.93 -26.80
CA GLY A 51 -7.29 -15.17 -26.57
C GLY A 51 -6.20 -15.10 -25.50
N ARG A 52 -6.08 -14.00 -24.75
CA ARG A 52 -5.20 -13.88 -23.59
C ARG A 52 -5.91 -13.30 -22.36
N GLU A 53 -5.41 -13.64 -21.18
CA GLU A 53 -5.82 -13.03 -19.92
C GLU A 53 -4.98 -11.77 -19.67
N VAL A 54 -5.64 -10.63 -19.47
CA VAL A 54 -5.01 -9.36 -19.14
C VAL A 54 -5.27 -9.05 -17.66
N PRO A 55 -4.25 -8.94 -16.81
CA PRO A 55 -4.43 -8.65 -15.41
C PRO A 55 -5.11 -7.30 -15.20
N VAL A 56 -5.98 -7.25 -14.20
CA VAL A 56 -6.68 -6.03 -13.75
C VAL A 56 -6.41 -5.82 -12.28
N ILE A 57 -5.96 -4.62 -11.92
CA ILE A 57 -5.86 -4.16 -10.55
C ILE A 57 -6.63 -2.84 -10.39
N ALA A 58 -7.61 -2.83 -9.50
CA ALA A 58 -8.42 -1.66 -9.21
C ALA A 58 -8.12 -1.17 -7.80
N LEU A 59 -7.49 -0.01 -7.72
CA LEU A 59 -7.02 0.60 -6.50
C LEU A 59 -8.10 1.48 -5.85
N PRO A 60 -8.04 1.69 -4.52
CA PRO A 60 -8.92 2.62 -3.82
C PRO A 60 -8.95 4.01 -4.47
N GLY A 61 -10.06 4.75 -4.35
CA GLY A 61 -10.13 6.15 -4.77
C GLY A 61 -9.51 7.14 -3.77
N ASN A 62 -9.25 6.68 -2.54
CA ASN A 62 -8.66 7.53 -1.51
C ASN A 62 -7.15 7.75 -1.78
N PRO A 63 -6.63 8.99 -1.78
CA PRO A 63 -5.26 9.31 -2.21
C PRO A 63 -4.14 8.56 -1.46
N VAL A 64 -4.24 8.46 -0.14
CA VAL A 64 -3.20 7.76 0.64
C VAL A 64 -3.33 6.25 0.42
N ALA A 65 -4.56 5.75 0.36
CA ALA A 65 -4.83 4.34 0.11
C ALA A 65 -4.34 3.91 -1.29
N VAL A 66 -4.59 4.69 -2.34
CA VAL A 66 -4.10 4.41 -3.70
C VAL A 66 -2.58 4.43 -3.75
N MET A 67 -1.92 5.39 -3.10
CA MET A 67 -0.45 5.43 -3.06
C MET A 67 0.11 4.17 -2.39
N VAL A 68 -0.35 3.83 -1.18
CA VAL A 68 0.15 2.66 -0.45
C VAL A 68 -0.12 1.37 -1.22
N THR A 69 -1.33 1.18 -1.75
CA THR A 69 -1.69 -0.02 -2.52
C THR A 69 -0.98 -0.08 -3.86
N PHE A 70 -0.72 1.05 -4.51
CA PHE A 70 0.14 1.08 -5.69
C PHE A 70 1.55 0.60 -5.34
N LEU A 71 2.20 1.24 -4.36
CA LEU A 71 3.59 0.94 -4.00
C LEU A 71 3.80 -0.50 -3.51
N ARG A 72 2.83 -1.06 -2.78
CA ARG A 72 2.97 -2.37 -2.11
C ARG A 72 2.32 -3.52 -2.85
N ILE A 73 1.43 -3.25 -3.80
CA ILE A 73 0.66 -4.30 -4.49
C ILE A 73 0.76 -4.16 -6.00
N ALA A 74 0.44 -2.98 -6.56
CA ALA A 74 0.46 -2.79 -8.01
C ALA A 74 1.87 -2.73 -8.59
N ARG A 75 2.81 -2.03 -7.93
CA ARG A 75 4.19 -1.86 -8.37
C ARG A 75 4.91 -3.20 -8.52
N PRO A 76 4.86 -4.15 -7.57
CA PRO A 76 5.41 -5.49 -7.78
C PRO A 76 4.87 -6.17 -9.04
N LEU A 77 3.56 -6.06 -9.31
CA LEU A 77 2.95 -6.62 -10.53
C LEU A 77 3.47 -5.94 -11.80
N VAL A 78 3.58 -4.60 -11.80
CA VAL A 78 4.14 -3.83 -12.94
C VAL A 78 5.59 -4.25 -13.19
N LEU A 79 6.40 -4.39 -12.15
CA LEU A 79 7.80 -4.79 -12.26
C LEU A 79 7.94 -6.22 -12.80
N LEU A 80 7.12 -7.15 -12.32
CA LEU A 80 7.07 -8.53 -12.85
C LEU A 80 6.71 -8.55 -14.33
N LEU A 81 5.67 -7.82 -14.74
CA LEU A 81 5.25 -7.73 -16.13
C LEU A 81 6.31 -7.06 -17.02
N SER A 82 7.15 -6.19 -16.44
CA SER A 82 8.27 -5.56 -17.13
C SER A 82 9.53 -6.44 -17.19
N GLY A 83 9.50 -7.66 -16.64
CA GLY A 83 10.64 -8.58 -16.61
C GLY A 83 11.67 -8.29 -15.52
N SER A 84 11.33 -7.48 -14.50
CA SER A 84 12.23 -7.23 -13.37
C SER A 84 12.42 -8.51 -12.55
N VAL A 85 13.67 -8.79 -12.20
CA VAL A 85 14.04 -9.89 -11.28
C VAL A 85 13.99 -9.47 -9.82
N ASP A 86 14.08 -8.17 -9.55
CA ASP A 86 13.93 -7.60 -8.21
C ASP A 86 12.66 -6.75 -8.14
N ILE A 87 11.76 -7.14 -7.24
CA ILE A 87 10.46 -6.51 -7.03
C ILE A 87 10.26 -6.07 -5.58
N HIS A 88 11.20 -6.39 -4.70
CA HIS A 88 11.10 -6.13 -3.27
C HIS A 88 11.96 -4.92 -2.93
N PRO A 89 11.40 -3.84 -2.39
CA PRO A 89 12.21 -2.71 -1.97
C PRO A 89 12.99 -3.06 -0.70
N ASN A 90 14.06 -2.31 -0.44
CA ASN A 90 14.82 -2.46 0.78
C ASN A 90 14.08 -1.84 1.98
N TYR A 91 14.19 -2.52 3.12
CA TYR A 91 13.71 -2.05 4.40
C TYR A 91 14.88 -1.80 5.33
N PHE A 92 14.72 -0.81 6.20
CA PHE A 92 15.71 -0.43 7.20
C PHE A 92 15.08 -0.54 8.58
N SER A 93 15.76 -1.24 9.48
CA SER A 93 15.34 -1.34 10.86
C SER A 93 15.70 -0.05 11.59
N ILE A 94 14.70 0.75 11.98
CA ILE A 94 14.91 2.06 12.63
C ILE A 94 14.07 2.13 13.92
N PRO A 95 14.60 2.70 15.03
CA PRO A 95 13.83 2.90 16.24
C PRO A 95 12.63 3.83 16.03
N SER A 96 11.49 3.49 16.62
CA SER A 96 10.29 4.31 16.59
C SER A 96 10.41 5.52 17.55
N ALA A 97 9.91 6.67 17.11
CA ALA A 97 9.63 7.84 17.96
C ALA A 97 8.13 7.94 18.29
N PHE A 98 7.42 6.81 18.28
CA PHE A 98 5.99 6.76 18.50
C PHE A 98 5.57 5.45 19.13
N SER A 99 4.43 5.48 19.82
CA SER A 99 3.72 4.27 20.26
C SER A 99 2.40 4.14 19.50
N VAL A 100 2.04 2.92 19.07
CA VAL A 100 0.77 2.64 18.40
C VAL A 100 0.26 1.25 18.75
N THR A 101 -1.06 1.10 18.82
CA THR A 101 -1.73 -0.21 18.93
C THR A 101 -2.62 -0.40 17.70
N LYS A 102 -2.59 -1.60 17.11
CA LYS A 102 -3.38 -1.94 15.94
C LYS A 102 -4.17 -3.22 16.11
N LYS A 103 -5.12 -3.45 15.20
CA LYS A 103 -5.89 -4.70 15.16
C LYS A 103 -4.98 -5.84 14.69
N LYS A 104 -5.01 -6.97 15.41
CA LYS A 104 -4.32 -8.21 15.01
C LYS A 104 -4.87 -8.71 13.66
N GLY A 105 -4.02 -9.36 12.86
CA GLY A 105 -4.43 -9.97 11.59
C GLY A 105 -4.57 -8.99 10.43
N ARG A 106 -4.17 -7.72 10.62
CA ARG A 106 -4.21 -6.68 9.59
C ARG A 106 -2.83 -6.06 9.44
N ARG A 107 -2.28 -6.05 8.22
CA ARG A 107 -1.03 -5.33 7.91
C ARG A 107 -1.31 -3.83 7.82
N GLU A 108 -0.43 -3.02 8.38
CA GLU A 108 -0.58 -1.56 8.33
C GLU A 108 0.68 -0.88 7.79
N TRP A 109 0.50 0.08 6.90
CA TRP A 109 1.55 0.98 6.45
C TRP A 109 1.31 2.36 7.04
N LEU A 110 2.20 2.74 7.94
CA LEU A 110 2.17 4.04 8.61
C LEU A 110 3.05 4.99 7.84
N ARG A 111 2.53 6.15 7.49
CA ARG A 111 3.35 7.25 6.96
C ARG A 111 4.25 7.78 8.07
N VAL A 112 5.53 7.89 7.79
CA VAL A 112 6.52 8.37 8.76
C VAL A 112 7.51 9.33 8.13
N SER A 113 8.12 10.17 8.97
CA SER A 113 9.26 11.01 8.62
C SER A 113 10.47 10.60 9.45
N LEU A 114 11.67 10.75 8.90
CA LEU A 114 12.92 10.59 9.62
C LEU A 114 13.14 11.82 10.51
N VAL A 115 13.43 11.56 11.78
CA VAL A 115 13.74 12.60 12.77
C VAL A 115 15.01 12.22 13.51
N ARG A 116 15.65 13.21 14.12
CA ARG A 116 16.77 12.99 15.03
C ARG A 116 16.39 13.40 16.44
N ASP A 117 16.80 12.62 17.42
CA ASP A 117 16.65 13.00 18.82
C ASP A 117 17.76 13.96 19.28
N LYS A 118 17.76 14.32 20.56
CA LYS A 118 18.73 15.25 21.16
C LYS A 118 20.16 14.74 21.12
N GLU A 119 20.36 13.43 21.00
CA GLU A 119 21.65 12.76 20.91
C GLU A 119 22.06 12.51 19.45
N ASN A 120 21.30 13.08 18.49
CA ASN A 120 21.51 12.95 17.05
C ASN A 120 21.25 11.54 16.48
N ASN A 121 20.58 10.66 17.24
CA ASN A 121 20.20 9.33 16.77
C ASN A 121 19.00 9.40 15.84
N LEU A 122 19.03 8.62 14.75
CA LEU A 122 17.97 8.57 13.76
C LEU A 122 16.77 7.76 14.28
N LYS A 123 15.56 8.29 14.12
CA LYS A 123 14.29 7.64 14.47
C LYS A 123 13.24 7.88 13.39
N VAL A 124 12.18 7.07 13.40
CA VAL A 124 10.99 7.30 12.56
C VAL A 124 9.84 7.87 13.39
N GLN A 125 9.29 9.00 12.95
CA GLN A 125 8.13 9.65 13.56
C GLN A 125 6.88 9.39 12.73
N LYS A 126 5.85 8.80 13.33
CA LYS A 126 4.54 8.61 12.68
C LYS A 126 3.87 9.96 12.41
N PHE A 127 3.30 10.10 11.21
CA PHE A 127 2.45 11.23 10.86
C PHE A 127 1.25 11.31 11.82
N PRO A 128 0.94 12.49 12.41
CA PRO A 128 0.03 12.60 13.55
C PRO A 128 -1.42 12.20 13.25
N PHE A 129 -1.84 12.24 11.98
CA PHE A 129 -3.21 11.94 11.59
C PHE A 129 -3.34 10.62 10.83
N ASP A 130 -4.26 9.77 11.28
CA ASP A 130 -4.59 8.50 10.62
C ASP A 130 -5.55 8.64 9.44
N GLY A 131 -6.06 9.85 9.18
CA GLY A 131 -6.93 10.14 8.04
C GLY A 131 -6.24 9.79 6.72
N SER A 132 -6.89 8.95 5.92
CA SER A 132 -6.39 8.54 4.61
C SER A 132 -6.67 9.61 3.53
N GLY A 133 -7.50 10.62 3.81
CA GLY A 133 -7.80 11.72 2.87
C GLY A 133 -6.81 12.89 2.89
N ILE A 134 -5.75 12.82 3.69
CA ILE A 134 -4.86 13.96 3.92
C ILE A 134 -3.70 13.90 2.92
N LEU A 135 -3.82 14.61 1.80
CA LEU A 135 -2.80 14.65 0.75
C LEU A 135 -1.44 15.17 1.27
N SER A 136 -1.46 16.16 2.18
CA SER A 136 -0.25 16.74 2.78
C SER A 136 0.61 15.72 3.51
N SER A 137 0.00 14.67 4.06
CA SER A 137 0.73 13.58 4.72
C SER A 137 1.69 12.83 3.78
N MET A 138 1.40 12.80 2.48
CA MET A 138 2.26 12.11 1.50
C MET A 138 3.50 12.94 1.18
N VAL A 139 3.35 14.28 1.15
CA VAL A 139 4.44 15.22 0.88
C VAL A 139 5.34 15.39 2.10
N SER A 140 4.78 15.33 3.30
CA SER A 140 5.53 15.52 4.56
C SER A 140 6.16 14.25 5.13
N SER A 141 6.07 13.11 4.44
CA SER A 141 6.62 11.83 4.91
C SER A 141 7.79 11.39 4.04
N ASP A 142 8.78 10.76 4.67
CA ASP A 142 9.97 10.23 3.99
C ASP A 142 9.79 8.76 3.56
N GLY A 143 8.77 8.10 4.10
CA GLY A 143 8.46 6.72 3.74
C GLY A 143 7.31 6.12 4.54
N LEU A 144 7.30 4.79 4.59
CA LEU A 144 6.32 3.97 5.29
C LEU A 144 7.00 3.11 6.35
N VAL A 145 6.38 2.96 7.51
CA VAL A 145 6.66 1.83 8.42
C VAL A 145 5.66 0.73 8.14
N GLU A 146 6.15 -0.48 7.92
CA GLU A 146 5.34 -1.67 7.72
C GLU A 146 5.17 -2.44 9.03
N LEU A 147 3.92 -2.58 9.47
CA LEU A 147 3.55 -3.39 10.62
C LEU A 147 2.84 -4.65 10.15
N SER A 148 3.49 -5.80 10.30
CA SER A 148 2.95 -7.11 9.91
C SER A 148 1.69 -7.48 10.69
N GLU A 149 0.97 -8.50 10.24
CA GLU A 149 -0.30 -8.97 10.80
C GLU A 149 -0.17 -9.39 12.29
N ASP A 150 1.01 -9.85 12.69
CA ASP A 150 1.32 -10.35 14.03
C ASP A 150 1.65 -9.24 15.04
N ILE A 151 2.09 -8.08 14.56
CA ILE A 151 2.37 -6.93 15.42
C ILE A 151 1.04 -6.35 15.93
N VAL A 152 0.87 -6.28 17.24
CA VAL A 152 -0.33 -5.65 17.85
C VAL A 152 0.01 -4.29 18.45
N LYS A 153 1.21 -4.15 18.97
CA LYS A 153 1.68 -2.94 19.63
C LYS A 153 3.12 -2.66 19.21
N VAL A 154 3.40 -1.38 18.99
CA VAL A 154 4.75 -0.82 18.91
C VAL A 154 4.85 0.20 20.03
N SER A 155 5.88 0.09 20.85
CA SER A 155 6.25 1.08 21.85
C SER A 155 7.34 1.98 21.28
N GLU A 156 7.46 3.18 21.83
CA GLU A 156 8.56 4.08 21.47
C GLU A 156 9.91 3.39 21.75
N GLY A 157 10.85 3.50 20.81
CA GLY A 157 12.16 2.86 20.86
C GLY A 157 12.21 1.47 20.23
N ASP A 158 11.07 0.81 20.00
CA ASP A 158 11.03 -0.47 19.30
C ASP A 158 11.56 -0.29 17.87
N LEU A 159 12.31 -1.28 17.40
CA LEU A 159 12.76 -1.34 16.01
C LEU A 159 11.57 -1.67 15.10
N VAL A 160 11.43 -0.89 14.02
CA VAL A 160 10.38 -1.08 13.02
C VAL A 160 10.98 -1.09 11.61
N ASP A 161 10.31 -1.80 10.70
CA ASP A 161 10.71 -1.91 9.29
C ASP A 161 10.28 -0.66 8.53
N PHE A 162 11.25 0.22 8.25
CA PHE A 162 11.07 1.44 7.48
C PHE A 162 11.38 1.22 6.00
N LEU A 163 10.42 1.57 5.15
CA LEU A 163 10.51 1.63 3.69
C LEU A 163 10.61 3.09 3.26
N PRO A 164 11.80 3.57 2.86
CA PRO A 164 11.96 4.91 2.30
C PRO A 164 11.23 5.04 0.96
N PHE A 165 10.65 6.21 0.67
CA PHE A 165 10.04 6.44 -0.64
C PHE A 165 11.05 6.41 -1.79
N SER A 166 12.32 6.73 -1.55
CA SER A 166 13.39 6.60 -2.54
C SER A 166 13.59 5.17 -3.07
N GLU A 167 13.20 4.14 -2.30
CA GLU A 167 13.29 2.75 -2.76
C GLU A 167 12.18 2.36 -3.74
N VAL A 168 11.12 3.18 -3.85
CA VAL A 168 9.90 2.80 -4.58
C VAL A 168 9.36 3.86 -5.53
N LEU A 169 9.84 5.10 -5.45
CA LEU A 169 9.49 6.21 -6.34
C LEU A 169 10.58 6.56 -7.36
N ASN A 170 11.76 5.95 -7.26
CA ASN A 170 12.86 6.13 -8.21
C ASN A 170 12.77 5.18 -9.41
#